data_AF-A0A7G7YQS9-F1
#
_entry.id   AF-A0A7G7YQS9-F1
#
_cell.length_a   1.000
_cell.length_b   1.000
_cell.length_c   1.000
_cell.angle_alpha   90.00
_cell.angle_beta   90.00
_cell.angle_gamma   90.00
#
_symmetry.space_group_name_H-M   'P 1'
#
loop_
_entity.id
_entity.type
_entity.pdbx_description
1 polymer ?
#
loop_
_entity_poly.entity_id
_entity_poly.type
_entity_poly.pdbx_seq_one_letter_code
_entity_poly.pdbx_strand_id
1 'polypeptide(L)'
;MISSSSASSAPGASLSERERAMLDFERRWWRNPSRKQEEIRRTFDVPPVRYFQQLNNLINKPEALDYDPVTVRMLLRRRGDEA
;
A
#
# COMPACT_ATOMS: atom_id res chain seq x y z
N MET A 1 20.65 -12.53 10.86
CA MET A 1 20.43 -11.12 11.25
C MET A 1 19.66 -10.43 10.15
N ILE A 2 18.33 -10.35 10.24
CA ILE A 2 17.54 -9.20 9.79
C ILE A 2 16.29 -9.15 10.67
N SER A 3 16.16 -8.05 11.38
CA SER A 3 15.09 -7.78 12.33
C SER A 3 13.77 -7.64 11.59
N SER A 4 12.87 -8.61 11.76
CA SER A 4 11.44 -8.44 11.50
C SER A 4 10.85 -7.51 12.56
N SER A 5 11.09 -6.21 12.40
CA SER A 5 10.38 -5.21 13.20
C SER A 5 8.99 -5.04 12.58
N SER A 6 8.04 -5.86 13.08
CA SER A 6 6.63 -5.50 13.07
C SER A 6 6.49 -4.18 13.81
N ALA A 7 6.51 -3.08 13.08
CA ALA A 7 6.15 -1.79 13.65
C ALA A 7 4.67 -1.85 14.02
N SER A 8 4.44 -1.93 15.33
CA SER A 8 3.20 -1.64 16.06
C SER A 8 2.19 -0.83 15.27
N SER A 9 1.05 -1.45 15.01
CA SER A 9 -0.20 -0.73 14.78
C SER A 9 -0.63 -0.14 16.13
N ALA A 10 -0.34 1.14 16.37
CA ALA A 10 -0.96 1.87 17.46
C ALA A 10 -2.48 1.99 17.18
N PRO A 11 -3.34 1.81 18.18
CA PRO A 11 -4.78 1.84 17.98
C PRO A 11 -5.31 3.29 18.01
N GLY A 12 -5.83 3.75 16.87
CA GLY A 12 -6.79 4.86 16.78
C GLY A 12 -6.23 6.20 16.34
N ALA A 13 -6.36 6.52 15.04
CA ALA A 13 -6.91 7.79 14.51
C ALA A 13 -6.36 8.18 13.13
N SER A 14 -5.23 7.63 12.68
CA SER A 14 -4.63 8.08 11.42
C SER A 14 -3.64 7.08 10.82
N LEU A 15 -3.62 7.01 9.49
CA LEU A 15 -2.67 6.22 8.72
C LEU A 15 -1.23 6.52 9.15
N SER A 16 -0.39 5.50 9.26
CA SER A 16 1.06 5.69 9.46
C SER A 16 1.66 6.43 8.27
N GLU A 17 2.79 7.11 8.46
CA GLU A 17 3.52 7.78 7.36
C GLU A 17 3.84 6.81 6.22
N ARG A 18 4.19 5.56 6.56
CA ARG A 18 4.41 4.49 5.58
C ARG A 18 3.15 4.14 4.79
N GLU A 19 1.99 4.07 5.45
CA GLU A 19 0.70 3.77 4.79
C GLU A 19 0.29 4.91 3.86
N ARG A 20 0.48 6.17 4.28
CA ARG A 20 0.27 7.35 3.44
C ARG A 20 1.20 7.35 2.22
N ALA A 21 2.49 7.03 2.42
CA ALA A 21 3.45 6.92 1.33
C ALA A 21 3.10 5.81 0.33
N MET A 22 2.55 4.69 0.79
CA MET A 22 2.03 3.63 -0.09
C MET A 22 0.87 4.14 -0.96
N LEU A 23 -0.08 4.87 -0.39
CA LEU A 23 -1.21 5.44 -1.14
C LEU A 23 -0.75 6.50 -2.15
N ASP A 24 0.18 7.39 -1.77
CA ASP A 24 0.76 8.38 -2.68
C ASP A 24 1.54 7.73 -3.83
N PHE A 25 2.27 6.64 -3.53
CA PHE A 25 2.96 5.85 -4.55
C PHE A 25 2.00 5.18 -5.54
N GLU A 26 0.87 4.66 -5.07
CA GLU A 26 -0.17 4.08 -5.92
C GLU A 26 -0.91 5.12 -6.76
N ARG A 27 -1.05 6.35 -6.23
CA ARG A 27 -1.60 7.48 -6.97
C ARG A 27 -0.76 7.85 -8.19
N ARG A 28 0.55 7.58 -8.19
CA ARG A 28 1.42 7.78 -9.34
C ARG A 28 1.11 6.77 -10.44
N TRP A 29 0.95 7.28 -11.66
CA TRP A 29 0.62 6.44 -12.82
C TRP A 29 1.88 5.76 -13.36
N TRP A 30 1.97 4.44 -13.18
CA TRP A 30 3.10 3.63 -13.66
C TRP A 30 2.80 3.05 -15.04
N ARG A 31 3.63 3.40 -16.03
CA ARG A 31 3.46 2.95 -17.43
C ARG A 31 3.82 1.48 -17.64
N ASN A 32 4.70 0.92 -16.81
CA ASN A 32 5.15 -0.47 -16.89
C ASN A 32 5.02 -1.17 -15.51
N PRO A 33 4.26 -2.26 -15.41
CA PRO A 33 4.07 -2.97 -14.13
C PRO A 33 5.38 -3.55 -13.58
N SER A 34 6.29 -3.99 -14.45
CA SER A 34 7.61 -4.50 -14.03
C SER A 34 8.48 -3.41 -13.39
N ARG A 35 8.46 -2.18 -13.94
CA ARG A 35 9.19 -1.04 -13.36
C ARG A 35 8.62 -0.63 -12.01
N LYS A 36 7.30 -0.69 -11.85
CA LYS A 36 6.63 -0.45 -10.57
C LYS A 36 7.12 -1.42 -9.50
N GLN A 37 7.20 -2.72 -9.80
CA GLN A 37 7.65 -3.72 -8.83
C GLN A 37 9.10 -3.52 -8.39
N GLU A 38 9.98 -3.12 -9.30
CA GLU A 38 11.38 -2.80 -9.00
C GLU A 38 11.49 -1.55 -8.11
N GLU A 39 10.73 -0.49 -8.42
CA GLU A 39 10.73 0.73 -7.60
C GLU A 39 10.08 0.50 -6.23
N ILE A 40 9.06 -0.37 -6.12
CA ILE A 40 8.48 -0.78 -4.83
C ILE A 40 9.57 -1.39 -3.94
N ARG A 41 10.36 -2.32 -4.50
CA ARG A 41 11.47 -2.96 -3.78
C ARG A 41 12.49 -1.92 -3.35
N ARG A 42 12.85 -0.98 -4.23
CA ARG A 42 13.85 0.05 -3.96
C ARG A 42 13.39 1.11 -2.95
N THR A 43 12.11 1.49 -2.98
CA THR A 43 11.56 2.58 -2.16
C THR A 43 11.14 2.09 -0.78
N PHE A 44 10.50 0.93 -0.71
CA PHE A 44 9.91 0.41 0.54
C PHE A 44 10.71 -0.72 1.17
N ASP A 45 11.81 -1.13 0.53
CA ASP A 45 12.68 -2.25 0.93
C ASP A 45 11.91 -3.55 1.19
N VAL A 46 10.83 -3.77 0.42
CA VAL A 46 9.97 -4.96 0.56
C VAL A 46 9.70 -5.62 -0.79
N PRO A 47 9.57 -6.96 -0.82
CA PRO A 47 9.15 -7.63 -2.02
C PRO A 47 7.71 -7.22 -2.40
N PRO A 48 7.37 -7.16 -3.70
CA PRO A 48 6.08 -6.68 -4.19
C PRO A 48 4.91 -7.49 -3.62
N VAL A 49 5.11 -8.80 -3.42
CA VAL A 49 4.11 -9.69 -2.79
C VAL A 49 3.75 -9.22 -1.37
N ARG A 50 4.72 -8.77 -0.58
CA ARG A 50 4.46 -8.22 0.77
C ARG A 50 3.84 -6.83 0.71
N TYR A 51 4.30 -6.00 -0.23
CA TYR A 51 3.73 -4.69 -0.48
C TYR A 51 2.23 -4.77 -0.80
N PHE A 52 1.83 -5.62 -1.75
CA PHE A 52 0.42 -5.78 -2.12
C PHE A 52 -0.42 -6.39 -0.99
N GLN A 53 0.15 -7.24 -0.13
CA GLN A 53 -0.54 -7.71 1.09
C GLN A 53 -0.81 -6.57 2.07
N GLN A 54 0.18 -5.72 2.33
CA GLN A 54 0.03 -4.56 3.22
C GLN A 54 -0.97 -3.56 2.63
N LEU A 55 -0.85 -3.28 1.33
CA LEU A 55 -1.77 -2.41 0.60
C LEU A 55 -3.21 -2.96 0.65
N ASN A 56 -3.39 -4.27 0.46
CA ASN A 56 -4.71 -4.89 0.60
C ASN A 56 -5.28 -4.71 2.00
N ASN A 57 -4.49 -4.85 3.06
CA ASN A 57 -5.00 -4.61 4.41
C ASN A 57 -5.33 -3.12 4.63
N LEU A 58 -4.52 -2.22 4.08
CA LEU A 58 -4.69 -0.77 4.15
C LEU A 58 -5.97 -0.28 3.47
N ILE A 59 -6.28 -0.74 2.26
CA ILE A 59 -7.49 -0.32 1.51
C ILE A 59 -8.80 -0.79 2.16
N ASN A 60 -8.75 -1.73 3.10
CA ASN A 60 -9.91 -2.15 3.89
C ASN A 60 -10.16 -1.26 5.11
N LYS A 61 -9.23 -0.36 5.46
CA LYS A 61 -9.40 0.57 6.59
C LYS A 61 -10.21 1.79 6.18
N PRO A 62 -11.11 2.30 7.04
CA PRO A 62 -11.85 3.54 6.77
C PRO A 62 -10.91 4.75 6.68
N GLU A 63 -9.77 4.73 7.37
CA GLU A 63 -8.77 5.80 7.34
C GLU A 63 -8.13 5.98 5.95
N ALA A 64 -8.03 4.90 5.16
CA ALA A 64 -7.51 4.98 3.79
C ALA A 64 -8.51 5.71 2.87
N LEU A 65 -9.80 5.48 3.06
CA LEU A 65 -10.86 6.17 2.33
C LEU A 65 -10.94 7.65 2.70
N ASP A 66 -10.65 8.01 3.96
CA ASP A 66 -10.57 9.40 4.40
C ASP A 66 -9.39 10.14 3.75
N TYR A 67 -8.25 9.47 3.62
CA TYR A 67 -7.05 10.05 3.01
C TYR A 67 -7.13 10.19 1.48
N ASP A 68 -7.43 9.10 0.75
CA ASP A 68 -7.54 9.13 -0.72
C ASP A 68 -8.64 8.18 -1.22
N PRO A 69 -9.92 8.60 -1.18
CA PRO A 69 -11.04 7.72 -1.49
C PRO A 69 -11.05 7.25 -2.95
N VAL A 70 -10.47 8.04 -3.87
CA VAL A 70 -10.45 7.73 -5.30
C VAL A 70 -9.48 6.57 -5.57
N THR A 71 -8.25 6.68 -5.09
CA THR A 71 -7.23 5.64 -5.27
C THR A 71 -7.66 4.35 -4.56
N VAL A 72 -8.18 4.45 -3.34
CA VAL A 72 -8.64 3.29 -2.58
C VAL A 72 -9.79 2.56 -3.27
N ARG A 73 -10.80 3.27 -3.78
CA ARG A 73 -11.91 2.65 -4.52
C ARG A 73 -11.45 1.99 -5.82
N MET A 74 -10.50 2.60 -6.52
CA MET A 74 -9.90 2.01 -7.73
C MET A 74 -9.13 0.72 -7.41
N LEU A 75 -8.36 0.71 -6.32
CA LEU A 75 -7.63 -0.47 -5.84
C LEU A 75 -8.57 -1.59 -5.39
N LEU A 76 -9.64 -1.26 -4.66
CA LEU A 76 -10.68 -2.21 -4.26
C LEU A 76 -11.35 -2.86 -5.48
N ARG A 77 -11.66 -2.05 -6.51
CA ARG A 77 -12.22 -2.54 -7.78
C ARG A 77 -11.28 -3.53 -8.47
N ARG A 78 -9.98 -3.21 -8.56
CA ARG A 78 -8.96 -4.09 -9.15
C ARG A 78 -8.80 -5.41 -8.38
N ARG A 79 -8.87 -5.37 -7.05
CA ARG A 79 -8.76 -6.58 -6.22
C ARG A 79 -9.89 -7.57 -6.49
N GLY A 80 -11.11 -7.09 -6.73
CA GLY A 80 -12.26 -7.94 -7.05
C GLY A 80 -12.20 -8.58 -8.44
N ASP A 81 -11.37 -8.06 -9.33
CA ASP A 81 -11.14 -8.60 -10.68
C ASP A 81 -10.09 -9.74 -10.69
N GLU A 82 -9.21 -9.77 -9.69
CA GLU A 82 -8.13 -10.75 -9.54
C GLU A 82 -8.54 -11.98 -8.70
N ALA A 83 -9.84 -12.13 -8.38
CA ALA A 83 -10.40 -13.18 -7.51
C ALA A 83 -11.16 -14.26 -8.30
#